data_AF-A0A949KC59-F1
#
_entry.id   AF-A0A949KC59-F1
#
_cell.length_a   1.000
_cell.length_b   1.000
_cell.length_c   1.000
_cell.angle_alpha   90.00
_cell.angle_beta   90.00
_cell.angle_gamma   90.00
#
_symmetry.space_group_name_H-M   'P 1'
#
loop_
_entity.id
_entity.type
_entity.pdbx_description
1 polymer ?
#
loop_
_entity_poly.entity_id
_entity_poly.type
_entity_poly.pdbx_seq_one_letter_code
_entity_poly.pdbx_strand_id
1 'polypeptide(L)'
;MNYIEYLKFSAQSILQSTYVYDHARSAERLTDHLPINKEVGPYLASHDADLTALSACYLFISIEMQAAFNVSKTGRYDQSPAAPNGRIPLELDLLPTLEGSRVTPYVAKTAIVEQFELLKKYLIYVNAPYNVKMLEKSREILDVDIFDKMERLILRRNELTHEIDAPMASMKNAVEYFYSCRWLATFFHENSP
;
A
#
# COMPACT_ATOMS: atom_id res chain seq x y z
N MET A 1 9.05 11.16 -16.24
CA MET A 1 8.35 9.93 -16.69
C MET A 1 7.31 10.37 -17.69
N ASN A 2 7.42 9.93 -18.94
CA ASN A 2 6.45 10.33 -19.98
C ASN A 2 5.10 9.60 -19.79
N TYR A 3 4.09 9.99 -20.57
CA TYR A 3 2.73 9.45 -20.42
C TYR A 3 2.66 7.93 -20.64
N ILE A 4 3.34 7.40 -21.68
CA ILE A 4 3.33 5.96 -22.00
C ILE A 4 3.98 5.16 -20.87
N GLU A 5 5.11 5.64 -20.35
CA GLU A 5 5.79 5.05 -19.20
C GLU A 5 4.90 5.05 -17.96
N TYR A 6 4.23 6.18 -17.68
CA TYR A 6 3.30 6.29 -16.57
C TYR A 6 2.18 5.25 -16.69
N LEU A 7 1.52 5.15 -17.85
CA LEU A 7 0.42 4.20 -18.05
C LEU A 7 0.87 2.76 -17.83
N LYS A 8 2.09 2.42 -18.28
CA LYS A 8 2.69 1.10 -18.09
C LYS A 8 2.98 0.80 -16.62
N PHE A 9 3.72 1.68 -15.95
CA PHE A 9 4.12 1.46 -14.56
C PHE A 9 2.94 1.51 -13.59
N SER A 10 1.98 2.41 -13.81
CA SER A 10 0.74 2.48 -13.02
C SER A 10 -0.06 1.17 -13.12
N ALA A 11 -0.23 0.62 -14.33
CA ALA A 11 -0.93 -0.64 -14.53
C ALA A 11 -0.18 -1.84 -13.92
N GLN A 12 1.14 -1.88 -14.07
CA GLN A 12 1.96 -2.94 -13.46
C GLN A 12 1.91 -2.90 -11.93
N SER A 13 1.99 -1.70 -11.34
CA SER A 13 1.96 -1.50 -9.89
C SER A 13 0.63 -1.96 -9.26
N ILE A 14 -0.52 -1.61 -9.86
CA ILE A 14 -1.81 -2.04 -9.31
C ILE A 14 -2.00 -3.56 -9.44
N LEU A 15 -1.55 -4.15 -10.55
CA LEU A 15 -1.61 -5.60 -10.77
C LEU A 15 -0.72 -6.36 -9.78
N GLN A 16 0.49 -5.86 -9.52
CA GLN A 16 1.36 -6.43 -8.48
C GLN A 16 0.73 -6.33 -7.10
N SER A 17 0.10 -5.19 -6.79
CA SER A 17 -0.60 -5.00 -5.52
C SER A 17 -1.75 -5.99 -5.34
N THR A 18 -2.53 -6.29 -6.40
CA THR A 18 -3.59 -7.30 -6.33
C THR A 18 -3.03 -8.72 -6.16
N TYR A 19 -1.93 -9.08 -6.83
CA TYR A 19 -1.29 -10.38 -6.61
C TYR A 19 -0.80 -10.54 -5.17
N VAL A 20 -0.13 -9.52 -4.63
CA VAL A 20 0.33 -9.50 -3.24
C VAL A 20 -0.86 -9.63 -2.28
N TYR A 21 -1.96 -8.92 -2.56
CA TYR A 21 -3.19 -9.02 -1.77
C TYR A 21 -3.74 -10.45 -1.74
N ASP A 22 -3.91 -11.10 -2.90
CA ASP A 22 -4.48 -12.44 -2.98
C ASP A 22 -3.63 -13.49 -2.25
N HIS A 23 -2.31 -13.43 -2.42
CA HIS A 23 -1.38 -14.30 -1.71
C HIS A 23 -1.42 -14.08 -0.20
N ALA A 24 -1.37 -12.83 0.23
CA ALA A 24 -1.38 -12.49 1.66
C ALA A 24 -2.74 -12.80 2.32
N ARG A 25 -3.87 -12.57 1.63
CA ARG A 25 -5.21 -12.93 2.11
C ARG A 25 -5.41 -14.44 2.20
N SER A 26 -4.86 -15.20 1.26
CA SER A 26 -4.88 -16.66 1.30
C SER A 26 -4.05 -17.19 2.49
N ALA A 27 -2.88 -16.61 2.74
CA ALA A 27 -2.05 -16.96 3.89
C ALA A 27 -2.74 -16.63 5.22
N GLU A 28 -3.37 -15.46 5.32
CA GLU A 28 -4.16 -15.03 6.49
C GLU A 28 -5.29 -16.01 6.82
N ARG A 29 -6.07 -16.43 5.82
CA ARG A 29 -7.14 -17.41 6.04
C ARG A 29 -6.61 -18.76 6.50
N LEU A 30 -5.46 -19.20 5.98
CA LEU A 30 -4.85 -20.45 6.39
C LEU A 30 -4.42 -20.41 7.87
N THR A 31 -3.91 -19.26 8.33
CA THR A 31 -3.50 -19.08 9.74
C THR A 31 -4.68 -19.07 10.71
N ASP A 32 -5.85 -18.57 10.31
CA ASP A 32 -7.06 -18.57 11.15
C ASP A 32 -7.61 -19.99 11.39
N HIS A 33 -7.23 -20.97 10.56
CA HIS A 33 -7.73 -22.35 10.61
C HIS A 33 -6.75 -23.37 11.21
N LEU A 34 -5.53 -22.96 11.56
CA LEU A 34 -4.51 -23.86 12.11
C LEU A 34 -4.16 -23.48 13.56
N PRO A 35 -4.11 -24.44 14.50
CA PRO A 35 -3.66 -24.17 15.86
C PRO A 35 -2.16 -23.87 15.86
N ILE A 36 -1.80 -22.59 15.91
CA ILE A 36 -0.41 -22.13 15.95
C ILE A 36 0.12 -22.30 17.37
N ASN A 37 1.13 -23.17 17.55
CA ASN A 37 1.93 -23.16 18.77
C ASN A 37 2.85 -21.92 18.75
N LYS A 38 2.54 -20.95 19.61
CA LYS A 38 3.16 -19.61 19.63
C LYS A 38 4.63 -19.61 20.07
N GLU A 39 5.14 -20.68 20.67
CA GLU A 39 6.46 -20.71 21.31
C GLU A 39 7.63 -21.08 20.38
N VAL A 40 7.37 -21.83 19.30
CA VAL A 40 8.45 -22.42 18.48
C VAL A 40 8.57 -21.75 17.11
N GLY A 41 7.53 -21.01 16.71
CA GLY A 41 7.39 -20.57 15.33
C GLY A 41 7.32 -21.75 14.35
N PRO A 42 6.92 -21.51 13.10
CA PRO A 42 6.54 -22.55 12.15
C PRO A 42 7.71 -23.39 11.58
N TYR A 43 8.92 -23.29 12.15
CA TYR A 43 10.14 -23.81 11.51
C TYR A 43 10.86 -24.94 12.24
N LEU A 44 10.47 -25.38 13.45
CA LEU A 44 11.24 -26.39 14.20
C LEU A 44 10.45 -27.54 14.83
N ALA A 45 9.20 -27.77 14.47
CA ALA A 45 8.54 -29.03 14.80
C ALA A 45 8.88 -30.09 13.73
N SER A 46 10.03 -30.75 13.86
CA SER A 46 10.40 -31.85 13.00
C SER A 46 9.69 -33.16 13.39
N HIS A 47 9.07 -33.77 12.38
CA HIS A 47 9.24 -35.18 11.98
C HIS A 47 8.31 -36.30 12.46
N ASP A 48 7.20 -36.05 13.18
CA ASP A 48 6.23 -37.13 13.49
C ASP A 48 4.74 -36.76 13.30
N ALA A 49 4.42 -35.70 12.57
CA ALA A 49 3.03 -35.37 12.23
C ALA A 49 2.83 -35.30 10.71
N ASP A 50 1.98 -36.20 10.24
CA ASP A 50 1.33 -36.18 8.93
C ASP A 50 0.81 -34.76 8.61
N LEU A 51 1.07 -34.27 7.38
CA LEU A 51 0.86 -32.91 6.80
C LEU A 51 2.14 -32.12 6.42
N THR A 52 3.32 -32.75 6.48
CA THR A 52 4.65 -32.17 6.12
C THR A 52 4.88 -31.80 4.65
N ALA A 53 3.88 -31.85 3.77
CA ALA A 53 4.08 -31.66 2.32
C ALA A 53 3.46 -30.39 1.71
N LEU A 54 2.87 -29.48 2.49
CA LEU A 54 2.42 -28.19 1.96
C LEU A 54 3.26 -27.06 2.55
N SER A 55 4.26 -26.71 1.74
CA SER A 55 5.09 -25.51 1.80
C SER A 55 4.40 -24.34 2.50
N ALA A 56 4.87 -24.04 3.71
CA ALA A 56 4.62 -22.78 4.36
C ALA A 56 4.95 -21.63 3.38
N CYS A 57 3.93 -20.86 3.01
CA CYS A 57 4.11 -19.62 2.26
C CYS A 57 4.70 -18.56 3.19
N TYR A 58 6.02 -18.58 3.35
CA TYR A 58 6.75 -17.47 3.93
C TYR A 58 6.75 -16.32 2.92
N LEU A 59 6.03 -15.23 3.24
CA LEU A 59 6.32 -13.95 2.60
C LEU A 59 7.62 -13.42 3.21
N PHE A 60 8.73 -13.64 2.51
CA PHE A 60 9.96 -12.91 2.77
C PHE A 60 9.73 -11.45 2.35
N ILE A 61 9.31 -10.62 3.30
CA ILE A 61 9.24 -9.17 3.10
C ILE A 61 10.63 -8.56 3.34
N SER A 62 11.06 -7.65 2.46
CA SER A 62 12.36 -6.99 2.59
C SER A 62 12.44 -6.15 3.88
N ILE A 63 13.65 -5.83 4.34
CA ILE A 63 13.86 -5.00 5.54
C ILE A 63 13.15 -3.65 5.41
N GLU A 64 13.07 -3.11 4.20
CA GLU A 64 12.40 -1.85 3.86
C GLU A 64 10.88 -1.99 3.96
N MET A 65 10.31 -3.11 3.50
CA MET A 65 8.88 -3.41 3.61
C MET A 65 8.49 -3.67 5.07
N GLN A 66 9.39 -4.25 5.87
CA GLN A 66 9.25 -4.40 7.32
C GLN A 66 9.30 -3.05 8.05
N ALA A 67 10.23 -2.17 7.67
CA ALA A 67 10.33 -0.82 8.22
C ALA A 67 9.08 0.02 7.88
N ALA A 68 8.62 -0.02 6.64
CA ALA A 68 7.39 0.65 6.21
C ALA A 68 6.15 0.14 6.97
N PHE A 69 6.09 -1.17 7.22
CA PHE A 69 5.02 -1.79 7.99
C PHE A 69 5.06 -1.41 9.49
N ASN A 70 6.23 -1.43 10.12
CA ASN A 70 6.39 -1.00 11.50
C ASN A 70 6.07 0.49 11.67
N VAL A 71 6.53 1.35 10.75
CA VAL A 71 6.16 2.76 10.70
C VAL A 71 4.65 2.94 10.55
N SER A 72 3.99 2.09 9.77
CA SER A 72 2.53 2.12 9.63
C SER A 72 1.76 1.64 10.87
N LYS A 73 2.40 0.90 11.78
CA LYS A 73 1.83 0.48 13.07
C LYS A 73 2.13 1.44 14.23
N THR A 74 3.31 2.05 14.26
CA THR A 74 3.82 2.78 15.45
C THR A 74 4.05 4.27 15.20
N GLY A 75 4.05 4.71 13.94
CA GLY A 75 4.28 6.11 13.56
C GLY A 75 5.72 6.61 13.75
N ARG A 76 6.70 5.75 14.11
CA ARG A 76 8.07 6.18 14.44
C ARG A 76 9.14 5.26 13.83
N TYR A 77 10.00 5.83 12.99
CA TYR A 77 11.08 5.15 12.22
C TYR A 77 12.25 4.67 13.11
N ASP A 78 12.51 5.38 14.20
CA ASP A 78 13.65 5.23 15.11
C ASP A 78 13.43 4.20 16.24
N GLN A 79 12.21 3.69 16.40
CA GLN A 79 11.81 2.84 17.53
C GLN A 79 11.32 1.45 17.13
N SER A 80 11.58 1.02 15.89
CA SER A 80 11.25 -0.35 15.49
C SER A 80 12.12 -1.34 16.30
N PRO A 81 11.54 -2.27 17.06
CA PRO A 81 12.33 -3.22 17.83
C PRO A 81 13.16 -4.09 16.87
N ALA A 82 14.48 -4.07 17.02
CA ALA A 82 15.35 -4.98 16.31
C ALA A 82 15.16 -6.38 16.89
N ALA A 83 14.72 -7.35 16.07
CA ALA A 83 14.66 -8.72 16.52
C ALA A 83 16.06 -9.23 16.88
N PRO A 84 16.26 -9.84 18.06
CA PRO A 84 17.55 -10.42 18.45
C PRO A 84 18.05 -11.52 17.47
N ASN A 85 17.17 -12.04 16.61
CA ASN A 85 17.44 -13.14 15.67
C ASN A 85 17.04 -12.77 14.22
N GLY A 86 16.73 -11.50 13.95
CA GLY A 86 16.13 -11.07 12.67
C GLY A 86 14.67 -11.51 12.46
N ARG A 87 14.03 -12.15 13.45
CA ARG A 87 12.63 -12.58 13.44
C ARG A 87 11.87 -11.91 14.59
N ILE A 88 10.88 -11.07 14.29
CA ILE A 88 9.95 -10.55 15.30
C ILE A 88 8.71 -11.44 15.27
N PRO A 89 8.31 -12.08 16.39
CA PRO A 89 7.01 -12.73 16.47
C PRO A 89 5.93 -11.64 16.33
N LEU A 90 5.26 -11.63 15.19
CA LEU A 90 4.12 -10.76 14.96
C LEU A 90 2.90 -11.42 15.63
N GLU A 91 2.36 -10.80 16.66
CA GLU A 91 1.01 -11.10 17.10
C GLU A 91 0.04 -10.53 16.07
N LEU A 92 -0.30 -11.36 15.08
CA LEU A 92 -1.29 -11.03 14.04
C LEU A 92 -2.61 -10.57 14.69
N ASP A 93 -2.95 -11.14 15.84
CA ASP A 93 -4.15 -10.86 16.64
C ASP A 93 -4.36 -9.37 16.96
N LEU A 94 -3.29 -8.59 17.07
CA LEU A 94 -3.31 -7.16 17.41
C LEU A 94 -3.39 -6.23 16.18
N LEU A 95 -3.40 -6.79 14.97
CA LEU A 95 -3.57 -6.00 13.75
C LEU A 95 -5.01 -5.51 13.63
N PRO A 96 -5.22 -4.22 13.28
CA PRO A 96 -6.55 -3.76 12.95
C PRO A 96 -7.08 -4.53 11.74
N THR A 97 -8.36 -4.91 11.82
CA THR A 97 -9.06 -5.60 10.74
C THR A 97 -9.94 -4.61 10.00
N LEU A 98 -9.92 -4.71 8.67
CA LEU A 98 -10.90 -4.07 7.81
C LEU A 98 -11.61 -5.18 7.04
N GLU A 99 -12.94 -5.23 7.11
CA GLU A 99 -13.75 -6.26 6.43
C GLU A 99 -13.30 -7.70 6.75
N GLY A 100 -12.89 -7.94 8.01
CA GLY A 100 -12.40 -9.25 8.46
C GLY A 100 -11.04 -9.65 7.88
N SER A 101 -10.23 -8.68 7.44
CA SER A 101 -8.86 -8.88 6.97
C SER A 101 -7.91 -7.89 7.62
N ARG A 102 -6.82 -8.42 8.19
CA ARG A 102 -5.67 -7.68 8.72
C ARG A 102 -4.72 -7.27 7.60
N VAL A 103 -4.70 -8.00 6.47
CA VAL A 103 -3.85 -7.71 5.30
C VAL A 103 -4.36 -6.54 4.46
N THR A 104 -5.68 -6.50 4.24
CA THR A 104 -6.35 -5.49 3.39
C THR A 104 -5.88 -4.05 3.62
N PRO A 105 -5.90 -3.52 4.86
CA PRO A 105 -5.57 -2.11 5.09
C PRO A 105 -4.14 -1.73 4.69
N TYR A 106 -3.19 -2.67 4.82
CA TYR A 106 -1.78 -2.41 4.52
C TYR A 106 -1.49 -2.47 3.02
N VAL A 107 -2.02 -3.49 2.33
CA VAL A 107 -1.80 -3.62 0.88
C VAL A 107 -2.48 -2.48 0.14
N ALA A 108 -3.71 -2.13 0.53
CA ALA A 108 -4.44 -1.00 -0.05
C ALA A 108 -3.73 0.34 0.18
N LYS A 109 -3.23 0.59 1.40
CA LYS A 109 -2.44 1.79 1.71
C LYS A 109 -1.20 1.90 0.83
N THR A 110 -0.41 0.83 0.73
CA THR A 110 0.80 0.80 -0.10
C THR A 110 0.47 1.05 -1.58
N ALA A 111 -0.60 0.44 -2.10
CA ALA A 111 -1.05 0.65 -3.47
C ALA A 111 -1.42 2.12 -3.75
N ILE A 112 -2.17 2.76 -2.84
CA ILE A 112 -2.55 4.18 -2.98
C ILE A 112 -1.30 5.09 -3.00
N VAL A 113 -0.37 4.87 -2.07
CA VAL A 113 0.86 5.66 -1.98
C VAL A 113 1.71 5.51 -3.24
N GLU A 114 1.92 4.29 -3.71
CA GLU A 114 2.69 4.01 -4.94
C GLU A 114 2.04 4.65 -6.17
N GLN A 115 0.71 4.52 -6.34
CA GLN A 115 0.00 5.13 -7.47
C GLN A 115 0.14 6.66 -7.49
N PHE A 116 0.10 7.31 -6.31
CA PHE A 116 0.30 8.74 -6.24
C PHE A 116 1.75 9.15 -6.54
N GLU A 117 2.76 8.41 -6.07
CA GLU A 117 4.16 8.73 -6.37
C GLU A 117 4.49 8.52 -7.87
N LEU A 118 3.87 7.52 -8.51
CA LEU A 118 3.92 7.37 -9.97
C LEU A 118 3.25 8.55 -10.68
N LEU A 119 2.04 8.92 -10.27
CA LEU A 119 1.34 10.08 -10.84
C LEU A 119 2.16 11.36 -10.68
N LYS A 120 2.71 11.62 -9.49
CA LYS A 120 3.56 12.77 -9.20
C LYS A 120 4.77 12.87 -10.11
N LYS A 121 5.47 11.75 -10.37
CA LYS A 121 6.58 11.70 -11.34
C LYS A 121 6.16 12.09 -12.76
N TYR A 122 4.91 11.80 -13.13
CA TYR A 122 4.33 12.24 -14.40
C TYR A 122 3.89 13.72 -14.36
N LEU A 123 3.20 14.16 -13.31
CA LEU A 123 2.76 15.55 -13.15
C LEU A 123 3.97 16.52 -13.18
N ILE A 124 5.08 16.16 -12.54
CA ILE A 124 6.34 16.91 -12.64
C ILE A 124 6.83 17.01 -14.09
N TYR A 125 6.71 15.94 -14.89
CA TYR A 125 7.15 15.93 -16.28
C TYR A 125 6.33 16.86 -17.17
N VAL A 126 5.03 17.00 -16.90
CA VAL A 126 4.12 17.91 -17.64
C VAL A 126 3.94 19.28 -16.98
N ASN A 127 4.77 19.62 -15.98
CA ASN A 127 4.68 20.86 -15.20
C ASN A 127 3.30 21.11 -14.54
N ALA A 128 2.58 20.04 -14.18
CA ALA A 128 1.31 20.12 -13.48
C ALA A 128 1.47 20.13 -11.95
N PRO A 129 0.49 20.65 -11.18
CA PRO A 129 0.55 20.64 -9.72
C PRO A 129 0.57 19.22 -9.13
N TYR A 130 1.38 18.96 -8.10
CA TYR A 130 1.49 17.62 -7.50
C TYR A 130 1.51 17.63 -5.96
N ASN A 131 1.30 18.79 -5.36
CA ASN A 131 1.17 18.96 -3.91
C ASN A 131 0.22 20.12 -3.62
N VAL A 132 -0.31 20.19 -2.39
CA VAL A 132 -1.31 21.20 -1.99
C VAL A 132 -0.83 22.62 -2.29
N LYS A 133 0.44 22.94 -1.97
CA LYS A 133 0.98 24.29 -2.19
C LYS A 133 1.01 24.70 -3.66
N MET A 134 1.32 23.77 -4.56
CA MET A 134 1.30 24.03 -6.00
C MET A 134 -0.11 24.06 -6.55
N LEU A 135 -0.98 23.18 -6.05
CA LEU A 135 -2.37 23.11 -6.49
C LEU A 135 -3.10 24.43 -6.18
N GLU A 136 -2.93 24.98 -4.98
CA GLU A 136 -3.49 26.27 -4.59
C GLU A 136 -3.05 27.42 -5.50
N LYS A 137 -1.80 27.41 -5.98
CA LYS A 137 -1.32 28.42 -6.93
C LYS A 137 -1.98 28.31 -8.31
N SER A 138 -2.55 27.15 -8.63
CA SER A 138 -3.23 26.86 -9.89
C SER A 138 -4.75 26.94 -9.76
N ARG A 139 -5.29 27.40 -8.62
CA ARG A 139 -6.74 27.50 -8.35
C ARG A 139 -7.50 28.33 -9.38
N GLU A 140 -6.88 29.40 -9.89
CA GLU A 140 -7.51 30.27 -10.91
C GLU A 140 -7.36 29.73 -12.34
N ILE A 141 -6.51 28.72 -12.55
CA ILE A 141 -6.17 28.17 -13.87
C ILE A 141 -6.93 26.87 -14.14
N LEU A 142 -7.13 26.06 -13.09
CA LEU A 142 -7.79 24.77 -13.19
C LEU A 142 -9.29 24.90 -12.97
N ASP A 143 -10.07 24.17 -13.77
CA ASP A 143 -11.49 23.98 -13.49
C ASP A 143 -11.69 23.36 -12.10
N VAL A 144 -12.77 23.77 -11.43
CA VAL A 144 -13.11 23.36 -10.05
C VAL A 144 -13.12 21.83 -9.91
N ASP A 145 -13.66 21.11 -10.89
CA ASP A 145 -13.73 19.65 -10.86
C ASP A 145 -12.35 18.99 -10.90
N ILE A 146 -11.40 19.56 -11.66
CA ILE A 146 -10.02 19.07 -11.72
C ILE A 146 -9.32 19.36 -10.39
N PHE A 147 -9.46 20.60 -9.91
CA PHE A 147 -8.89 21.06 -8.65
C PHE A 147 -9.31 20.14 -7.49
N ASP A 148 -10.61 19.92 -7.32
CA ASP A 148 -11.17 19.09 -6.26
C ASP A 148 -10.68 17.64 -6.33
N LYS A 149 -10.58 17.07 -7.54
CA LYS A 149 -10.08 15.70 -7.72
C LYS A 149 -8.60 15.59 -7.36
N MET A 150 -7.79 16.56 -7.79
CA MET A 150 -6.37 16.61 -7.44
C MET A 150 -6.17 16.76 -5.94
N GLU A 151 -6.92 17.66 -5.32
CA GLU A 151 -6.85 17.91 -3.88
C GLU A 151 -7.19 16.64 -3.11
N ARG A 152 -8.29 15.97 -3.44
CA ARG A 152 -8.69 14.70 -2.81
C ARG A 152 -7.60 13.63 -2.94
N LEU A 153 -6.97 13.49 -4.11
CA LEU A 153 -5.88 12.52 -4.28
C LEU A 153 -4.68 12.86 -3.38
N ILE A 154 -4.24 14.13 -3.38
CA ILE A 154 -3.09 14.59 -2.60
C ILE A 154 -3.37 14.41 -1.10
N LEU A 155 -4.52 14.88 -0.62
CA LEU A 155 -4.91 14.78 0.79
C LEU A 155 -5.02 13.33 1.21
N ARG A 156 -5.71 12.49 0.44
CA ARG A 156 -5.89 11.08 0.80
C ARG A 156 -4.56 10.33 0.91
N ARG A 157 -3.60 10.61 0.03
CA ARG A 157 -2.24 10.06 0.18
C ARG A 157 -1.59 10.56 1.46
N ASN A 158 -1.64 11.86 1.72
CA ASN A 158 -1.02 12.48 2.89
C ASN A 158 -1.60 11.95 4.21
N GLU A 159 -2.93 11.80 4.31
CA GLU A 159 -3.62 11.15 5.43
C GLU A 159 -3.00 9.79 5.69
N LEU A 160 -2.97 8.94 4.66
CA LEU A 160 -2.45 7.58 4.77
C LEU A 160 -0.95 7.51 5.13
N THR A 161 -0.15 8.54 4.81
CA THR A 161 1.30 8.55 5.10
C THR A 161 1.68 9.23 6.40
N HIS A 162 0.90 10.20 6.88
CA HIS A 162 1.31 11.09 7.97
C HIS A 162 0.35 11.12 9.16
N GLU A 163 -0.91 10.77 8.97
CA GLU A 163 -1.89 10.80 10.06
C GLU A 163 -1.96 9.44 10.76
N ILE A 164 -1.87 9.47 12.08
CA ILE A 164 -1.91 8.27 12.93
C ILE A 164 -3.29 7.61 12.87
N ASP A 165 -4.34 8.43 12.82
CA ASP A 165 -5.75 7.99 12.90
C ASP A 165 -6.47 8.06 11.53
N ALA A 166 -5.73 8.07 10.42
CA ALA A 166 -6.32 8.10 9.10
C ALA A 166 -7.27 6.90 8.88
N PRO A 167 -8.45 7.10 8.28
CA PRO A 167 -9.33 6.00 7.91
C PRO A 167 -8.60 4.98 7.05
N MET A 168 -8.69 3.70 7.43
CA MET A 168 -8.01 2.63 6.69
C MET A 168 -8.53 2.52 5.25
N ALA A 169 -7.65 2.09 4.35
CA ALA A 169 -8.00 1.90 2.94
C ALA A 169 -8.45 0.46 2.68
N SER A 170 -9.51 0.28 1.90
CA SER A 170 -9.87 -1.02 1.33
C SER A 170 -9.21 -1.22 -0.04
N MET A 171 -9.18 -2.46 -0.54
CA MET A 171 -8.74 -2.71 -1.92
C MET A 171 -9.63 -2.02 -2.95
N LYS A 172 -10.94 -1.86 -2.66
CA LYS A 172 -11.84 -1.05 -3.50
C LYS A 172 -11.35 0.40 -3.58
N ASN A 173 -11.02 1.01 -2.45
CA ASN A 173 -10.48 2.37 -2.41
C ASN A 173 -9.18 2.47 -3.23
N ALA A 174 -8.30 1.47 -3.16
CA ALA A 174 -7.06 1.46 -3.95
C ALA A 174 -7.31 1.40 -5.47
N VAL A 175 -8.28 0.59 -5.91
CA VAL A 175 -8.66 0.49 -7.33
C VAL A 175 -9.32 1.80 -7.81
N GLU A 176 -10.22 2.38 -7.04
CA GLU A 176 -10.85 3.68 -7.36
C GLU A 176 -9.82 4.80 -7.42
N TYR A 177 -8.83 4.78 -6.51
CA TYR A 177 -7.71 5.71 -6.50
C TYR A 177 -6.84 5.56 -7.76
N PHE A 178 -6.50 4.33 -8.15
CA PHE A 178 -5.81 4.03 -9.41
C PHE A 178 -6.51 4.63 -10.63
N TYR A 179 -7.83 4.43 -10.76
CA TYR A 179 -8.60 4.99 -11.87
C TYR A 179 -8.61 6.53 -11.84
N SER A 180 -8.73 7.12 -10.65
CA SER A 180 -8.70 8.57 -10.47
C SER A 180 -7.35 9.16 -10.87
N CYS A 181 -6.24 8.51 -10.51
CA CYS A 181 -4.90 8.93 -10.95
C CYS A 181 -4.76 8.86 -12.48
N ARG A 182 -5.22 7.77 -13.09
CA ARG A 182 -5.13 7.60 -14.55
C ARG A 182 -5.96 8.62 -15.29
N TRP A 183 -7.19 8.85 -14.84
CA TRP A 183 -8.06 9.87 -15.41
C TRP A 183 -7.39 11.25 -15.38
N LEU A 184 -6.78 11.62 -14.25
CA LEU A 184 -6.07 12.89 -14.13
C LEU A 184 -4.85 12.96 -15.06
N ALA A 185 -4.10 11.88 -15.17
CA ALA A 185 -2.96 11.82 -16.08
C ALA A 185 -3.39 11.95 -17.55
N THR A 186 -4.49 11.31 -17.94
CA THR A 186 -5.08 11.46 -19.28
C THR A 186 -5.51 12.90 -19.53
N PHE A 187 -6.19 13.54 -18.57
CA PHE A 187 -6.57 14.95 -18.68
C PHE A 187 -5.37 15.85 -18.98
N PHE A 188 -4.29 15.75 -18.19
CA PHE A 188 -3.09 16.55 -18.43
C PHE A 188 -2.37 16.17 -19.72
N HIS A 189 -2.41 14.90 -20.15
CA HIS A 189 -1.82 14.53 -21.43
C HIS A 189 -2.53 15.18 -22.62
N GLU A 190 -3.86 15.22 -22.59
CA GLU A 190 -4.70 15.74 -23.67
C GLU A 190 -4.75 17.28 -23.69
N ASN A 191 -4.51 17.93 -22.54
CA ASN A 191 -4.65 19.37 -22.36
C ASN A 191 -3.31 20.09 -22.04
N SER A 192 -2.19 19.37 -22.02
CA SER A 192 -0.87 19.99 -21.97
C SER A 192 -0.53 20.60 -23.34
N PRO A 193 -0.06 21.86 -23.39
CA PRO A 193 0.36 22.52 -24.63
C PRO A 193 1.58 21.86 -25.29
#